data_AF-A0A1W2EKK2-F1
#
_entry.id   AF-A0A1W2EKK2-F1
#
_cell.length_a   1.000
_cell.length_b   1.000
_cell.length_c   1.000
_cell.angle_alpha   90.00
_cell.angle_beta   90.00
_cell.angle_gamma   90.00
#
_symmetry.space_group_name_H-M   'P 1'
#
loop_
_entity.id
_entity.type
_entity.pdbx_description
1 polymer ?
#
loop_
_entity_poly.entity_id
_entity_poly.type
_entity_poly.pdbx_seq_one_letter_code
_entity_poly.pdbx_strand_id
1 'polypeptide(L)'
;MHDTSDLSCARQRTERIALLNDAAREGRERTARIVMSSGLLAEFSGDTVAQSMMAQARLMAALRHCTFAPDSPERDFASMGVDGIKVLMKVDLYDPGLVKIPLNGSF
;
A
#
# COMPACT_ATOMS: atom_id res chain seq x y z
N MET A 1 13.72 -34.32 -2.26
CA MET A 1 13.87 -33.71 -0.91
C MET A 1 14.38 -32.27 -1.07
N HIS A 2 13.69 -31.44 -1.87
CA HIS A 2 14.11 -30.08 -2.24
C HIS A 2 13.07 -29.00 -1.89
N ASP A 3 11.98 -29.33 -1.20
CA ASP A 3 10.75 -28.54 -1.27
C ASP A 3 10.54 -27.61 -0.05
N THR A 4 10.94 -28.02 1.15
CA THR A 4 10.70 -27.25 2.38
C THR A 4 11.62 -26.04 2.57
N SER A 5 12.86 -26.12 2.08
CA SER A 5 13.86 -25.04 2.19
C SER A 5 13.49 -23.85 1.30
N ASP A 6 13.03 -24.13 0.08
CA ASP A 6 12.65 -23.12 -0.91
C ASP A 6 11.36 -22.40 -0.50
N LEU A 7 10.39 -23.13 0.05
CA LEU A 7 9.17 -22.55 0.64
C LEU A 7 9.49 -21.63 1.83
N SER A 8 10.42 -22.03 2.70
CA SER A 8 10.87 -21.19 3.82
C SER A 8 11.55 -19.90 3.34
N CYS A 9 12.43 -19.99 2.34
CA CYS A 9 13.09 -18.84 1.74
C CYS A 9 12.06 -17.87 1.10
N ALA A 10 11.10 -18.41 0.35
CA ALA A 10 10.04 -17.62 -0.26
C ALA A 10 9.20 -16.89 0.80
N ARG A 11 8.82 -17.56 1.89
CA ARG A 11 8.09 -16.94 3.01
C ARG A 11 8.88 -15.82 3.68
N GLN A 12 10.18 -16.02 3.91
CA GLN A 12 11.04 -14.98 4.49
C GLN A 12 11.14 -13.76 3.57
N ARG A 13 11.24 -13.98 2.25
CA ARG A 13 11.24 -12.89 1.27
C ARG A 13 9.90 -12.14 1.26
N THR A 14 8.77 -12.85 1.23
CA THR A 14 7.44 -12.24 1.29
C THR A 14 7.26 -11.41 2.55
N GLU A 15 7.66 -11.92 3.72
CA GLU A 15 7.57 -11.14 4.96
C GLU A 15 8.47 -9.90 4.92
N ARG A 16 9.68 -10.03 4.35
CA ARG A 16 10.58 -8.87 4.19
C ARG A 16 9.97 -7.78 3.30
N ILE A 17 9.35 -8.17 2.19
CA ILE A 17 8.62 -7.23 1.32
C ILE A 17 7.48 -6.56 2.09
N ALA A 18 6.73 -7.34 2.85
CA ALA A 18 5.60 -6.86 3.60
C ALA A 18 5.99 -5.82 4.68
N LEU A 19 7.14 -6.01 5.34
CA LEU A 19 7.69 -5.03 6.28
C LEU A 19 8.13 -3.73 5.59
N LEU A 20 8.65 -3.80 4.36
CA LEU A 20 9.00 -2.62 3.56
C LEU A 20 7.74 -1.87 3.11
N ASN A 21 6.71 -2.59 2.68
CA ASN A 21 5.42 -2.01 2.29
C ASN A 21 4.73 -1.32 3.49
N ASP A 22 4.80 -1.91 4.68
CA ASP A 22 4.34 -1.24 5.90
C ASP A 22 5.13 0.04 6.19
N ALA A 23 6.46 0.03 6.03
CA ALA A 23 7.27 1.23 6.23
C ALA A 23 6.90 2.35 5.25
N ALA A 24 6.62 2.03 3.99
CA ALA A 24 6.14 2.99 3.00
C ALA A 24 4.75 3.53 3.36
N ARG A 25 3.80 2.64 3.66
CA ARG A 25 2.42 2.97 4.03
C ARG A 25 2.33 3.86 5.29
N GLU A 26 3.19 3.62 6.26
CA GLU A 26 3.24 4.36 7.53
C GLU A 26 4.08 5.65 7.45
N GLY A 27 4.74 5.91 6.32
CA GLY A 27 5.59 7.09 6.14
C GLY A 27 6.94 6.99 6.87
N ARG A 28 7.37 5.78 7.24
CA ARG A 28 8.69 5.51 7.82
C ARG A 28 9.78 5.47 6.76
N GLU A 29 9.42 5.09 5.53
CA GLU A 29 10.32 5.18 4.37
C GLU A 29 10.26 6.58 3.77
N ARG A 30 11.38 7.33 3.87
CA ARG A 30 11.42 8.75 3.49
C ARG A 30 11.32 8.98 1.98
N THR A 31 11.69 7.98 1.18
CA THR A 31 11.64 8.07 -0.28
C THR A 31 10.27 7.68 -0.85
N ALA A 32 9.42 7.04 -0.04
CA ALA A 32 8.08 6.67 -0.46
C ALA A 32 7.19 7.91 -0.64
N ARG A 33 6.29 7.83 -1.62
CA ARG A 33 5.31 8.88 -1.90
C ARG A 33 3.91 8.30 -1.79
N ILE A 34 3.03 9.03 -1.13
CA ILE A 34 1.60 8.69 -1.07
C ILE A 34 0.89 9.60 -2.06
N VAL A 35 0.23 8.98 -3.03
CA VAL A 35 -0.51 9.66 -4.08
C VAL A 35 -1.98 9.31 -3.92
N MET A 36 -2.82 10.34 -3.84
CA MET A 36 -4.28 10.19 -3.92
C MET A 36 -4.71 10.57 -5.33
N SER A 37 -5.53 9.74 -5.96
CA SER A 37 -6.06 10.07 -7.28
C SER A 37 -6.95 11.32 -7.21
N SER A 38 -7.03 12.07 -8.30
CA SER A 38 -7.91 13.24 -8.39
C SER A 38 -9.38 12.88 -8.16
N GLY A 39 -9.84 11.72 -8.65
CA GLY A 39 -11.20 11.23 -8.41
C GLY A 39 -11.46 10.94 -6.93
N LEU A 40 -10.49 10.33 -6.22
CA LEU A 40 -10.61 10.12 -4.78
C LEU A 40 -10.66 11.45 -4.04
N LEU A 41 -9.80 12.41 -4.38
CA LEU A 41 -9.82 13.72 -3.73
C LEU A 41 -11.12 14.47 -4.01
N ALA A 42 -11.66 14.41 -5.23
CA ALA A 42 -12.92 15.06 -5.60
C ALA A 42 -14.11 14.46 -4.83
N GLU A 43 -14.11 13.15 -4.59
CA GLU A 43 -15.19 12.47 -3.87
C GLU A 43 -15.21 12.83 -2.37
N PHE A 44 -14.04 12.99 -1.75
CA PHE A 44 -13.93 13.20 -0.30
C PHE A 44 -13.76 14.67 0.10
N SER A 45 -13.32 15.54 -0.81
CA SER A 45 -13.12 16.96 -0.51
C SER A 45 -14.45 17.71 -0.43
N GLY A 46 -14.52 18.67 0.48
CA GLY A 46 -15.61 19.65 0.50
C GLY A 46 -15.23 20.94 -0.23
N ASP A 47 -16.11 21.94 -0.14
CA ASP A 47 -15.95 23.24 -0.83
C ASP A 47 -14.84 24.11 -0.21
N THR A 48 -14.36 23.77 0.98
CA THR A 48 -13.35 24.54 1.70
C THR A 48 -12.03 23.79 1.83
N VAL A 49 -10.92 24.54 1.85
CA VAL A 49 -9.58 24.00 2.10
C VAL A 49 -9.52 23.17 3.38
N ALA A 50 -10.19 23.62 4.46
CA ALA A 50 -10.23 22.89 5.72
C ALA A 50 -10.89 21.51 5.58
N GLN A 51 -11.98 21.41 4.81
CA GLN A 51 -12.64 20.13 4.53
C GLN A 51 -11.75 19.20 3.70
N SER A 52 -11.07 19.72 2.67
CA SER A 52 -10.10 18.94 1.89
C SER A 52 -8.95 18.42 2.76
N MET A 53 -8.41 19.25 3.66
CA MET A 53 -7.35 18.83 4.59
C MET A 53 -7.84 17.74 5.54
N MET A 54 -9.06 17.87 6.09
CA MET A 54 -9.65 16.85 6.95
C MET A 54 -9.90 15.55 6.19
N ALA A 55 -10.37 15.62 4.95
CA ALA A 55 -10.55 14.46 4.08
C ALA A 55 -9.23 13.71 3.84
N GLN A 56 -8.17 14.43 3.48
CA GLN A 56 -6.84 13.85 3.33
C GLN A 56 -6.33 13.22 4.64
N ALA A 57 -6.53 13.88 5.79
CA ALA A 57 -6.13 13.34 7.08
C ALA A 57 -6.88 12.03 7.43
N ARG A 58 -8.18 11.96 7.13
CA ARG A 58 -9.00 10.74 7.31
C ARG A 58 -8.53 9.61 6.40
N LEU A 59 -8.30 9.89 5.12
CA LEU A 59 -7.75 8.92 4.16
C LEU A 59 -6.38 8.38 4.62
N MET A 60 -5.52 9.27 5.10
CA MET A 60 -4.20 8.91 5.64
C MET A 60 -4.31 8.05 6.92
N ALA A 61 -5.27 8.35 7.80
CA ALA A 61 -5.52 7.52 8.98
C ALA A 61 -6.02 6.13 8.59
N ALA A 62 -6.97 6.05 7.65
CA ALA A 62 -7.48 4.79 7.14
C ALA A 62 -6.36 3.94 6.49
N LEU A 63 -5.48 4.56 5.70
CA LEU A 63 -4.31 3.90 5.11
C LEU A 63 -3.38 3.30 6.17
N ARG A 64 -3.13 4.03 7.27
CA ARG A 64 -2.28 3.56 8.38
C ARG A 64 -2.90 2.43 9.21
N HIS A 65 -4.22 2.29 9.22
CA HIS A 65 -4.92 1.28 10.00
C HIS A 65 -5.61 0.21 9.16
N CYS A 66 -5.40 0.20 7.84
CA CYS A 66 -6.00 -0.81 6.98
C CYS A 66 -5.46 -2.22 7.28
N THR A 67 -6.31 -3.20 7.03
CA THR A 67 -5.98 -4.63 7.17
C THR A 67 -5.83 -5.25 5.79
N PHE A 68 -5.01 -6.28 5.71
CA PHE A 68 -4.72 -6.99 4.47
C PHE A 68 -5.48 -8.29 4.40
N ALA A 69 -5.98 -8.62 3.22
CA ALA A 69 -6.60 -9.91 2.97
C ALA A 69 -5.52 -11.01 2.87
N PRO A 70 -5.86 -12.29 3.11
CA PRO A 70 -4.88 -13.38 3.06
C PRO A 70 -4.18 -13.56 1.71
N ASP A 71 -4.76 -13.05 0.63
CA ASP A 71 -4.24 -13.06 -0.73
C ASP A 71 -3.29 -11.89 -1.06
N SER A 72 -3.09 -10.94 -0.13
CA SER A 72 -2.03 -9.92 -0.17
C SER A 72 -1.02 -10.14 0.98
N PRO A 73 -0.25 -11.24 0.94
CA PRO A 73 0.74 -11.53 2.00
C PRO A 73 1.92 -10.55 1.98
N GLU A 74 2.19 -9.92 0.84
CA GLU A 74 3.16 -8.83 0.70
C GLU A 74 2.63 -7.49 1.23
N ARG A 75 1.37 -7.43 1.69
CA ARG A 75 0.75 -6.22 2.25
C ARG A 75 0.85 -5.01 1.32
N ASP A 76 0.68 -5.28 0.03
CA ASP A 76 0.79 -4.31 -1.07
C ASP A 76 -0.58 -3.84 -1.59
N PHE A 77 -1.67 -4.52 -1.20
CA PHE A 77 -3.01 -4.20 -1.65
C PHE A 77 -4.02 -4.34 -0.52
N ALA A 78 -4.83 -3.30 -0.31
CA ALA A 78 -5.90 -3.33 0.68
C ALA A 78 -7.15 -2.59 0.19
N SER A 79 -8.30 -3.00 0.70
CA SER A 79 -9.54 -2.25 0.60
C SER A 79 -9.99 -1.79 1.98
N MET A 80 -10.37 -0.52 2.10
CA MET A 80 -10.82 0.08 3.35
C MET A 80 -12.10 0.89 3.12
N GLY A 81 -12.95 0.97 4.15
CA GLY A 81 -14.09 1.87 4.15
C GLY A 81 -13.70 3.22 4.75
N VAL A 82 -13.96 4.31 4.05
CA VAL A 82 -13.79 5.68 4.56
C VAL A 82 -15.08 6.44 4.27
N ASP A 83 -15.73 6.97 5.31
CA ASP A 83 -17.00 7.70 5.20
C ASP A 83 -18.09 6.94 4.40
N GLY A 84 -18.12 5.60 4.51
CA GLY A 84 -19.07 4.72 3.80
C GLY A 84 -18.66 4.36 2.36
N ILE A 85 -17.53 4.90 1.87
CA ILE A 85 -17.02 4.67 0.52
C ILE A 85 -15.89 3.65 0.56
N LYS A 86 -15.92 2.69 -0.36
CA LYS A 86 -14.83 1.71 -0.51
C LYS A 86 -13.65 2.37 -1.24
N VAL A 87 -12.54 2.49 -0.54
CA VAL A 87 -11.26 2.99 -1.05
C VAL A 87 -10.31 1.81 -1.22
N LEU A 88 -9.58 1.80 -2.34
CA LEU A 88 -8.52 0.84 -2.61
C LEU A 88 -7.17 1.54 -2.45
N MET A 89 -6.19 0.83 -1.90
CA MET A 89 -4.81 1.28 -1.85
C MET A 89 -3.90 0.22 -2.46
N LYS A 90 -2.83 0.70 -3.09
CA LYS A 90 -1.77 -0.14 -3.62
C LYS A 90 -0.41 0.45 -3.27
N VAL A 91 0.54 -0.39 -2.87
CA VAL A 91 1.95 -0.04 -2.75
C VAL A 91 2.67 -0.57 -3.97
N ASP A 92 3.13 0.32 -4.84
CA ASP A 92 3.98 -0.06 -5.95
C ASP A 92 5.43 -0.15 -5.44
N LEU A 93 5.90 -1.37 -5.17
CA LEU A 93 7.28 -1.61 -4.72
C LEU A 93 8.28 -1.38 -5.85
N TYR A 94 9.16 -0.38 -5.70
CA TYR A 94 10.28 -0.09 -6.60
C TYR A 94 11.60 -0.68 -6.07
N ASP A 95 11.65 -1.97 -5.76
CA ASP A 95 12.94 -2.66 -5.56
C ASP A 95 13.08 -3.78 -6.60
N PRO A 96 13.80 -3.52 -7.71
CA PRO A 96 14.02 -4.51 -8.77
C PRO A 96 14.73 -5.79 -8.28
N GLY A 97 15.52 -5.70 -7.20
CA GLY A 97 16.22 -6.85 -6.61
C GLY A 97 15.33 -7.69 -5.70
N LEU A 98 14.18 -7.16 -5.29
CA LEU A 98 13.21 -7.84 -4.43
C LEU A 98 12.01 -8.39 -5.20
N VAL A 99 11.87 -8.22 -6.52
CA VAL A 99 10.77 -8.80 -7.32
C VAL A 99 11.24 -10.01 -8.12
N LYS A 100 10.42 -11.06 -8.21
CA LYS A 100 10.74 -12.30 -8.94
C LYS A 100 10.83 -12.07 -10.45
N ILE A 101 10.12 -11.04 -10.94
CA ILE A 101 10.19 -10.52 -12.31
C ILE A 101 10.22 -8.99 -12.17
N PRO A 102 11.31 -8.30 -12.54
CA PRO A 102 11.30 -6.85 -12.59
C PRO A 102 10.31 -6.38 -13.65
N LEU A 103 9.44 -5.44 -13.28
CA LEU A 103 8.60 -4.70 -14.23
C LEU A 103 9.53 -3.79 -15.03
N ASN A 104 10.21 -4.37 -16.00
CA ASN A 104 11.08 -3.65 -16.92
C ASN A 104 10.23 -2.78 -17.85
N GLY A 105 9.89 -1.57 -17.39
CA GLY A 105 9.57 -0.43 -18.25
C GLY A 105 8.31 -0.54 -19.11
N SER A 106 7.14 -0.70 -18.53
CA SER A 106 5.88 -0.36 -19.21
C SER A 106 4.92 0.31 -18.24
N PHE A 107 5.05 1.64 -18.15
CA PHE A 107 3.97 2.55 -17.78
C PHE A 107 3.42 3.14 -19.08
#